data_AF-A0A5K1A0P1-F1
#
_entry.id   AF-A0A5K1A0P1-F1
#
_cell.length_a   1.000
_cell.length_b   1.000
_cell.length_c   1.000
_cell.angle_alpha   90.00
_cell.angle_beta   90.00
_cell.angle_gamma   90.00
#
_symmetry.space_group_name_H-M   'P 1'
#
loop_
_entity.id
_entity.type
_entity.pdbx_description
1 polymer ?
#
loop_
_entity_poly.entity_id
_entity_poly.type
_entity_poly.pdbx_seq_one_letter_code
_entity_poly.pdbx_strand_id
1 'polypeptide(L)'
;GPGVVVLVLSWIITLYTLWQMVEMHEMVPGKRFNRYHELGQYAFGEKLGLYIVVPQQLVVEVGVNIVYMVTGGKSLKKFHDTVCPNCKDIRLTYFIFIFASCHFVLSQLPNFNSISGVSLAAAVMSL
;
A
#
# COMPACT_ATOMS: atom_id res chain seq x y z
N GLY A 1 -9.60 -23.60 -13.27
CA GLY A 1 -8.44 -23.50 -14.18
C GLY A 1 -7.18 -23.11 -13.41
N PRO A 2 -5.99 -23.08 -14.03
CA PRO A 2 -4.72 -22.83 -13.35
C PRO A 2 -4.69 -21.47 -12.62
N GLY A 3 -5.32 -20.42 -13.17
CA GLY A 3 -5.41 -19.12 -12.51
C GLY A 3 -6.17 -19.17 -11.17
N VAL A 4 -7.27 -19.92 -11.08
CA VAL A 4 -8.03 -20.09 -9.83
C VAL A 4 -7.19 -20.83 -8.79
N VAL A 5 -6.44 -21.86 -9.21
CA VAL A 5 -5.55 -22.60 -8.30
C VAL A 5 -4.47 -21.68 -7.72
N VAL A 6 -3.82 -20.86 -8.55
CA VAL A 6 -2.80 -19.90 -8.08
C VAL A 6 -3.39 -18.87 -7.12
N LEU A 7 -4.60 -18.35 -7.41
CA LEU A 7 -5.28 -17.39 -6.52
C LEU A 7 -5.58 -18.02 -5.15
N VAL A 8 -6.14 -19.23 -5.13
CA VAL A 8 -6.44 -19.94 -3.88
C VAL A 8 -5.16 -20.22 -3.09
N LEU A 9 -4.10 -20.70 -3.76
CA LEU A 9 -2.80 -20.93 -3.10
C LEU A 9 -2.20 -19.64 -2.55
N SER A 10 -2.22 -18.55 -3.31
CA SER A 10 -1.71 -17.25 -2.85
C SER A 10 -2.44 -16.78 -1.59
N TRP A 11 -3.77 -16.94 -1.55
CA TRP A 11 -4.59 -16.56 -0.41
C TRP A 11 -4.27 -17.41 0.83
N ILE A 12 -4.12 -18.74 0.67
CA ILE A 12 -3.71 -19.63 1.77
C ILE A 12 -2.33 -19.22 2.32
N ILE A 13 -1.36 -18.95 1.44
CA ILE A 13 -0.02 -18.52 1.84
C ILE A 13 -0.10 -17.18 2.59
N THR A 14 -0.89 -16.22 2.10
CA THR A 14 -1.10 -14.92 2.76
C THR A 14 -1.71 -15.09 4.16
N LEU A 15 -2.73 -15.94 4.31
CA LEU A 15 -3.31 -16.20 5.64
C LEU A 15 -2.31 -16.85 6.58
N TYR A 16 -1.54 -17.82 6.09
CA TYR A 16 -0.53 -18.50 6.89
C TYR A 16 0.56 -17.52 7.36
N THR A 17 1.07 -16.65 6.48
CA THR A 17 2.08 -15.67 6.86
C THR A 17 1.54 -14.60 7.81
N LEU A 18 0.28 -14.17 7.63
CA LEU A 18 -0.40 -13.28 8.58
C LEU A 18 -0.50 -13.92 9.97
N TRP A 19 -0.91 -15.18 10.05
CA TRP A 19 -0.96 -15.90 11.32
C TRP A 19 0.43 -16.01 11.96
N GLN A 20 1.45 -16.37 11.17
CA GLN A 20 2.84 -16.42 11.66
C GLN A 20 3.31 -15.08 12.20
N MET A 21 2.94 -13.97 11.55
CA MET A 21 3.29 -12.62 12.04
C MET A 21 2.63 -12.27 13.37
N VAL A 22 1.38 -12.70 13.59
CA VAL A 22 0.70 -12.51 14.88
C VAL A 22 1.41 -13.29 15.97
N GLU A 23 1.78 -14.54 15.72
CA GLU A 23 2.50 -15.37 16.70
C GLU A 23 3.90 -14.80 17.01
N MET A 24 4.62 -14.33 15.99
CA MET A 24 5.96 -13.75 16.17
C MET A 24 5.96 -12.41 16.91
N HIS A 25 4.80 -11.74 17.00
CA HIS A 25 4.65 -10.46 17.68
C HIS A 25 4.93 -10.54 19.18
N GLU A 26 4.61 -11.69 19.80
CA GLU A 26 4.83 -11.99 21.23
C GLU A 26 5.71 -13.24 21.45
N MET A 27 6.62 -13.53 20.51
CA MET A 27 7.52 -14.69 20.59
C MET A 27 8.35 -14.77 21.89
N VAL A 28 8.61 -13.63 22.55
CA VAL A 28 9.38 -13.56 23.78
C VAL A 28 8.52 -12.93 24.88
N PRO A 29 8.33 -13.61 26.04
CA PRO A 29 7.54 -13.04 27.13
C PRO A 29 8.14 -11.71 27.60
N GLY A 30 7.34 -10.65 27.53
CA GLY A 30 7.72 -9.30 27.96
C GLY A 30 8.31 -8.39 26.86
N LYS A 31 8.46 -8.85 25.61
CA LYS A 31 8.90 -8.00 24.49
C LYS A 31 7.94 -8.08 23.30
N ARG A 32 7.34 -6.95 22.97
CA ARG A 32 6.40 -6.79 21.86
C ARG A 32 7.14 -6.29 20.62
N PHE A 33 7.17 -7.09 19.56
CA PHE A 33 7.82 -6.69 18.30
C PHE A 33 6.83 -6.01 17.38
N ASN A 34 6.74 -4.67 17.44
CA ASN A 34 5.75 -3.93 16.67
C ASN A 34 6.18 -3.64 15.22
N ARG A 35 7.47 -3.76 14.91
CA ARG A 35 8.00 -3.41 13.58
C ARG A 35 8.75 -4.58 12.94
N TYR A 36 8.59 -4.72 11.63
CA TYR A 36 9.28 -5.73 10.82
C TYR A 36 10.81 -5.67 10.95
N HIS A 37 11.40 -4.48 11.08
CA HIS A 37 12.85 -4.37 11.29
C HIS A 37 13.28 -4.92 12.64
N GLU A 38 12.46 -4.82 13.70
CA GLU A 38 12.77 -5.36 15.03
C GLU A 38 12.73 -6.89 15.02
N LEU A 39 11.75 -7.47 14.32
CA LEU A 39 11.67 -8.90 14.03
C LEU A 39 12.89 -9.38 13.23
N GLY A 40 13.25 -8.64 12.17
CA GLY A 40 14.43 -8.95 11.36
C GLY A 40 15.73 -8.89 12.18
N GLN A 41 15.87 -7.89 13.04
CA GLN A 41 17.03 -7.76 13.94
C GLN A 41 17.10 -8.88 14.97
N TYR A 42 15.95 -9.37 15.46
CA TYR A 42 15.90 -10.52 16.35
C TYR A 42 16.28 -11.83 15.64
N ALA A 43 15.79 -12.07 14.43
CA ALA A 43 16.02 -13.31 13.70
C ALA A 43 17.42 -13.40 13.05
N PHE A 44 17.94 -12.29 12.52
CA PHE A 44 19.18 -12.27 11.72
C PHE A 44 20.32 -11.46 12.39
N GLY A 45 20.08 -10.87 13.56
CA GLY A 45 21.03 -10.01 14.27
C GLY A 45 20.86 -8.51 13.96
N GLU A 46 21.33 -7.65 14.87
CA GLU A 46 21.04 -6.21 14.89
C GLU A 46 21.41 -5.46 13.59
N LYS A 47 22.50 -5.87 12.93
CA LYS A 47 22.97 -5.22 11.69
C LYS A 47 22.40 -5.88 10.45
N LEU A 48 22.49 -7.22 10.36
CA LEU A 48 22.10 -7.94 9.16
C LEU A 48 20.58 -7.89 8.92
N GLY A 49 19.77 -8.01 9.97
CA GLY A 49 18.31 -7.92 9.88
C GLY A 49 17.83 -6.56 9.37
N LEU A 50 18.47 -5.48 9.80
CA LEU A 50 18.14 -4.13 9.36
C LEU A 50 18.48 -3.94 7.87
N TYR A 51 19.66 -4.38 7.43
CA TYR A 51 20.10 -4.25 6.03
C TYR A 51 19.30 -5.10 5.04
N ILE A 52 18.64 -6.17 5.47
CA ILE A 52 17.80 -7.00 4.61
C ILE A 52 16.37 -6.46 4.55
N VAL A 53 15.77 -6.18 5.71
CA VAL A 53 14.34 -5.84 5.80
C VAL A 53 14.05 -4.44 5.29
N VAL A 54 14.88 -3.45 5.65
CA VAL A 54 14.59 -2.04 5.33
C VAL A 54 14.63 -1.77 3.81
N PRO A 55 15.61 -2.25 3.02
CA PRO A 55 15.59 -2.04 1.59
C PRO A 55 14.37 -2.67 0.91
N GLN A 56 13.96 -3.87 1.35
CA GLN A 56 12.77 -4.52 0.81
C GLN A 56 11.50 -3.71 1.08
N GLN A 57 11.35 -3.18 2.30
CA GLN A 57 10.22 -2.33 2.66
C GLN A 57 10.20 -1.04 1.81
N LEU A 58 11.34 -0.37 1.69
CA LEU A 58 11.44 0.86 0.90
C LEU A 58 11.11 0.64 -0.58
N VAL A 59 11.60 -0.45 -1.18
CA VAL A 59 11.29 -0.79 -2.58
C VAL A 59 9.78 -0.98 -2.77
N VAL A 60 9.13 -1.70 -1.86
CA VAL A 60 7.68 -1.93 -1.92
C VAL A 60 6.90 -0.64 -1.72
N GLU A 61 7.23 0.17 -0.71
CA GLU A 61 6.54 1.43 -0.41
C GLU A 61 6.66 2.45 -1.56
N VAL A 62 7.87 2.63 -2.09
CA VAL A 62 8.12 3.53 -3.23
C VAL A 62 7.41 3.02 -4.48
N GLY A 63 7.49 1.72 -4.75
CA GLY A 63 6.83 1.09 -5.89
C GLY A 63 5.31 1.27 -5.86
N VAL A 64 4.69 1.01 -4.70
CA VAL A 64 3.24 1.19 -4.49
C VAL A 64 2.84 2.64 -4.69
N ASN A 65 3.59 3.60 -4.14
CA ASN A 65 3.28 5.02 -4.30
C ASN A 65 3.30 5.44 -5.79
N ILE A 66 4.30 5.01 -6.57
CA ILE A 66 4.39 5.31 -8.00
C ILE A 66 3.18 4.70 -8.75
N VAL A 67 2.87 3.43 -8.49
CA VAL A 67 1.76 2.74 -9.16
C VAL A 67 0.43 3.42 -8.83
N TYR A 68 0.21 3.84 -7.59
CA TYR A 68 -0.99 4.57 -7.20
C TYR A 68 -1.11 5.93 -7.88
N MET A 69 -0.03 6.71 -7.95
CA MET A 69 -0.04 8.01 -8.65
C MET A 69 -0.38 7.86 -10.13
N VAL A 70 0.22 6.88 -10.81
CA VAL A 70 -0.01 6.64 -12.24
C VAL A 70 -1.43 6.09 -12.49
N THR A 71 -1.88 5.16 -11.64
CA THR A 71 -3.21 4.54 -11.77
C THR A 71 -4.31 5.55 -11.48
N GLY A 72 -4.17 6.35 -10.41
CA GLY A 72 -5.09 7.43 -10.07
C GLY A 72 -5.19 8.47 -11.19
N GLY A 73 -4.06 8.92 -11.74
CA GLY A 73 -4.04 9.83 -12.88
C GLY A 73 -4.71 9.25 -14.14
N LYS A 74 -4.51 7.97 -14.42
CA LYS A 74 -5.18 7.28 -15.55
C LYS A 74 -6.69 7.17 -15.33
N SER A 75 -7.13 6.84 -14.12
CA SER A 75 -8.55 6.78 -13.77
C SER A 75 -9.22 8.14 -13.91
N LEU A 76 -8.57 9.21 -13.45
CA LEU A 76 -9.09 10.58 -13.58
C LEU A 76 -9.16 11.03 -15.04
N LYS A 77 -8.15 10.72 -15.85
CA LYS A 77 -8.19 10.95 -17.30
C LYS A 77 -9.38 10.21 -17.94
N LYS A 78 -9.54 8.92 -17.62
CA LYS A 78 -10.63 8.12 -18.18
C LYS A 78 -12.01 8.67 -17.80
N PHE A 79 -12.16 9.16 -16.57
CA PHE A 79 -13.38 9.82 -16.11
C PHE A 79 -13.66 11.10 -16.91
N HIS A 80 -12.65 11.97 -17.08
CA HIS A 80 -12.75 13.17 -17.90
C HIS A 80 -13.18 12.87 -19.34
N ASP A 81 -12.54 11.88 -19.98
CA ASP A 81 -12.83 11.48 -21.36
C ASP A 81 -14.26 10.90 -21.51
N THR A 82 -14.81 10.33 -20.43
CA THR A 82 -16.17 9.77 -20.41
C THR A 82 -17.23 10.86 -20.22
N VAL A 83 -16.97 11.86 -19.37
CA VAL A 83 -17.91 12.95 -19.08
C VAL A 83 -17.92 14.01 -20.17
N CYS A 84 -16.77 14.28 -20.80
CA CYS A 84 -16.66 15.25 -21.89
C CYS A 84 -15.91 14.65 -23.10
N PRO A 85 -16.60 13.89 -23.98
CA PRO A 85 -15.97 13.24 -25.13
C PRO A 85 -15.45 14.22 -26.19
N ASN A 86 -15.92 15.48 -26.19
CA ASN A 86 -15.49 16.53 -27.13
C ASN A 86 -14.48 17.53 -26.52
N CYS A 87 -14.02 17.30 -25.29
CA CYS A 87 -13.02 18.15 -24.66
C CYS A 87 -11.63 17.92 -25.27
N LYS A 88 -10.74 18.91 -25.13
CA LYS A 88 -9.35 18.82 -25.60
C LYS A 88 -8.62 17.70 -24.85
N ASP A 89 -7.88 16.87 -25.58
CA ASP A 89 -7.06 15.83 -24.96
C ASP A 89 -5.94 16.48 -24.13
N ILE A 90 -5.99 16.26 -22.82
CA ILE A 90 -5.02 16.73 -21.86
C ILE A 90 -4.00 15.61 -21.61
N ARG A 91 -2.71 15.96 -21.56
CA ARG A 91 -1.64 14.99 -21.26
C ARG A 91 -1.88 14.36 -19.89
N LEU A 92 -1.69 13.04 -19.82
CA LEU A 92 -1.83 12.24 -18.58
C LEU A 92 -1.03 12.83 -17.41
N THR A 93 0.13 13.42 -17.69
CA THR A 93 0.99 14.07 -16.70
C THR A 93 0.25 15.11 -15.85
N TYR A 94 -0.66 15.89 -16.45
CA TYR A 94 -1.44 16.87 -15.69
C TYR A 94 -2.42 16.21 -14.72
N PHE A 95 -3.09 15.14 -15.14
CA PHE A 95 -3.97 14.37 -14.25
C PHE A 95 -3.21 13.70 -13.10
N ILE A 96 -1.98 13.23 -13.35
CA ILE A 96 -1.10 12.72 -12.30
C ILE A 96 -0.75 13.84 -11.31
N PHE A 97 -0.40 15.05 -11.78
CA PHE A 97 -0.12 16.19 -10.90
C PHE A 97 -1.33 16.62 -10.05
N ILE A 98 -2.54 16.60 -10.63
CA ILE A 98 -3.79 16.88 -9.90
C ILE A 98 -4.01 15.82 -8.81
N PHE A 99 -3.84 14.54 -9.14
CA PHE A 99 -3.97 13.47 -8.15
C PHE A 99 -2.90 13.57 -7.05
N ALA A 100 -1.67 13.91 -7.43
CA ALA A 100 -0.56 14.10 -6.49
C ALA A 100 -0.78 15.29 -5.56
N SER A 101 -1.38 16.39 -6.02
CA SER A 101 -1.65 17.55 -5.16
C SER A 101 -2.68 17.22 -4.08
N CYS A 102 -3.73 16.47 -4.40
CA CYS A 102 -4.68 15.93 -3.43
C CYS A 102 -3.96 15.04 -2.38
N HIS A 103 -3.12 14.09 -2.83
CA HIS A 103 -2.32 13.25 -1.94
C HIS A 103 -1.37 14.05 -1.05
N PHE A 104 -0.75 15.11 -1.58
CA PHE A 104 0.13 15.99 -0.82
C PHE A 104 -0.61 16.70 0.31
N VAL A 105 -1.79 17.25 0.04
CA VAL A 105 -2.63 17.88 1.08
C VAL A 105 -3.03 16.85 2.14
N LEU A 106 -3.44 15.64 1.72
CA LEU A 106 -3.77 14.56 2.65
C LEU A 106 -2.57 14.14 3.50
N SER A 107 -1.35 14.16 2.96
CA SER A 107 -0.13 13.82 3.69
C SER A 107 0.23 14.80 4.80
N GLN A 108 -0.30 16.03 4.75
CA GLN A 108 -0.11 17.03 5.81
C GLN A 108 -1.08 16.85 6.98
N LEU A 109 -2.10 16.00 6.85
CA LEU A 109 -3.04 15.72 7.94
C LEU A 109 -2.35 14.83 9.00
N PRO A 110 -2.18 15.32 10.25
CA PRO A 110 -1.33 14.66 11.24
C PRO A 110 -1.97 13.44 11.91
N ASN A 111 -3.22 13.08 11.58
CA ASN A 111 -3.98 12.13 12.38
C ASN A 111 -4.86 11.18 11.55
N PHE A 112 -4.89 9.90 11.93
CA PHE A 112 -5.70 8.85 11.29
C PHE A 112 -7.20 9.18 11.30
N ASN A 113 -7.68 9.88 12.33
CA ASN A 113 -9.07 10.33 12.41
C ASN A 113 -9.43 11.34 11.30
N SER A 114 -8.49 12.14 10.81
CA SER A 114 -8.72 13.09 9.71
C SER A 114 -8.81 12.40 8.34
N ILE A 115 -8.37 11.14 8.23
CA ILE A 115 -8.40 10.33 7.00
C ILE A 115 -9.56 9.31 7.04
N SER A 116 -10.33 9.26 8.13
CA SER A 116 -11.48 8.36 8.30
C SER A 116 -12.47 8.42 7.12
N GLY A 117 -12.69 9.59 6.52
CA GLY A 117 -13.52 9.74 5.32
C GLY A 117 -12.97 9.00 4.09
N VAL A 118 -11.65 9.00 3.90
CA VAL A 118 -11.00 8.24 2.81
C VAL A 118 -11.08 6.74 3.12
N SER A 119 -10.88 6.33 4.36
CA SER A 119 -11.03 4.94 4.78
C SER A 119 -12.46 4.43 4.60
N LEU A 120 -13.47 5.26 4.90
CA LEU A 120 -14.87 4.94 4.67
C LEU A 120 -15.18 4.76 3.19
N ALA A 121 -14.71 5.69 2.34
CA ALA A 121 -14.88 5.56 0.88
C ALA A 121 -14.22 4.28 0.36
N ALA A 122 -13.01 3.95 0.83
CA ALA A 122 -12.33 2.72 0.47
C ALA A 122 -13.12 1.47 0.90
N ALA A 123 -13.73 1.48 2.09
CA ALA A 123 -14.57 0.39 2.57
C ALA A 123 -15.82 0.20 1.70
N VAL A 124 -16.50 1.29 1.31
CA VAL A 124 -17.67 1.22 0.41
C VAL A 124 -17.28 0.70 -0.98
N MET A 125 -16.13 1.09 -1.51
CA MET A 125 -15.65 0.64 -2.82
C MET A 125 -15.17 -0.82 -2.82
N SER A 126 -14.85 -1.38 -1.66
CA SER A 126 -14.37 -2.76 -1.50
C SER A 126 -15.50 -3.77 -1.24
N LEU A 127 -16.73 -3.28 -1.07
CA LEU A 127 -17.95 -4.05 -0.84
C LEU A 127 -18.63 -4.40 -2.16
#